data_AF-A0A2V6N7C9-F1
#
_entry.id   AF-A0A2V6N7C9-F1
#
_cell.length_a   1.000
_cell.length_b   1.000
_cell.length_c   1.000
_cell.angle_alpha   90.00
_cell.angle_beta   90.00
_cell.angle_gamma   90.00
#
_symmetry.space_group_name_H-M   'P 1'
#
loop_
_entity.id
_entity.type
_entity.pdbx_description
1 polymer ?
#
loop_
_entity_poly.entity_id
_entity_poly.type
_entity_poly.pdbx_seq_one_letter_code
_entity_poly.pdbx_strand_id
1 'polypeptide(L)'
;MKGVTAYLFFPLWLGYILAVDALVAARRESSMWTRSRKEFVLLFVASSPVWWMFEVINRRTTNWEYLGSNHFTTFEYYLLCTISFSTVMPAVFETAELVGTFKWVERFTFGPRVRETAALEPGFFLAGAGMLLLTLVWPKYCYPFVWMSLVLILEPLNSWLGREHFMEYLERGDWRPIVSLSVGALICGFFWEM
;
A
#
# COMPACT_ATOMS: atom_id res chain seq x y z
N MET A 1 -11.00 -9.58 -27.34
CA MET A 1 -10.27 -8.40 -26.80
C MET A 1 -10.24 -8.29 -25.27
N LYS A 2 -11.19 -8.85 -24.50
CA LYS A 2 -11.25 -8.67 -23.03
C LYS A 2 -10.19 -9.42 -22.19
N GLY A 3 -9.43 -10.36 -22.77
CA GLY A 3 -8.33 -11.05 -22.07
C GLY A 3 -6.96 -10.34 -22.16
N VAL A 4 -6.78 -9.42 -23.12
CA VAL A 4 -5.47 -8.79 -23.40
C VAL A 4 -5.05 -7.85 -22.26
N THR A 5 -6.00 -7.16 -21.64
CA THR A 5 -5.74 -6.21 -20.55
C THR A 5 -5.07 -6.86 -19.33
N ALA A 6 -5.42 -8.12 -19.02
CA ALA A 6 -4.84 -8.85 -17.89
C ALA A 6 -3.34 -9.12 -18.08
N TYR A 7 -2.91 -9.42 -19.32
CA TYR A 7 -1.50 -9.63 -19.62
C TYR A 7 -0.69 -8.33 -19.72
N LEU A 8 -1.34 -7.20 -20.04
CA LEU A 8 -0.69 -5.90 -20.13
C LEU A 8 -0.53 -5.21 -18.77
N PHE A 9 -1.32 -5.59 -17.77
CA PHE A 9 -1.29 -4.96 -16.45
C PHE A 9 0.12 -5.01 -15.83
N PHE A 10 0.71 -6.19 -15.73
CA PHE A 10 2.04 -6.36 -15.14
C PHE A 10 3.15 -5.57 -15.86
N PRO A 11 3.38 -5.73 -17.18
CA PRO A 11 4.45 -5.00 -17.86
C PRO A 11 4.24 -3.48 -17.83
N LEU A 12 2.99 -3.00 -17.87
CA LEU A 12 2.68 -1.57 -17.73
C LEU A 12 3.09 -1.04 -16.36
N TRP A 13 2.68 -1.73 -15.28
CA TRP A 13 3.01 -1.31 -13.92
C TRP A 13 4.49 -1.50 -13.59
N LEU A 14 5.13 -2.53 -14.12
CA LEU A 14 6.60 -2.67 -14.01
C LEU A 14 7.30 -1.51 -14.70
N GLY A 15 6.86 -1.12 -15.90
CA GLY A 15 7.36 0.05 -16.61
C GLY A 15 7.15 1.35 -15.83
N TYR A 16 5.97 1.52 -15.24
CA TYR A 16 5.67 2.64 -14.35
C TYR A 16 6.61 2.71 -13.15
N ILE A 17 6.78 1.61 -12.42
CA ILE A 17 7.64 1.52 -11.23
C ILE A 17 9.08 1.91 -11.59
N LEU A 18 9.64 1.32 -12.65
CA LEU A 18 11.01 1.62 -13.08
C LEU A 18 11.18 3.05 -13.58
N ALA A 19 10.17 3.62 -14.26
CA ALA A 19 10.19 5.00 -14.70
C ALA A 19 10.14 5.98 -13.51
N VAL A 20 9.33 5.68 -12.49
CA VAL A 20 9.25 6.48 -11.27
C VAL A 20 10.55 6.39 -10.47
N ASP A 21 11.12 5.20 -10.29
CA ASP A 21 12.43 5.00 -9.63
C ASP A 21 13.53 5.81 -10.32
N ALA A 22 13.60 5.76 -11.66
CA ALA A 22 14.55 6.53 -12.45
C ALA A 22 14.34 8.05 -12.30
N LEU A 23 13.09 8.51 -12.23
CA LEU A 23 12.76 9.92 -12.00
C LEU A 23 13.16 10.36 -10.58
N VAL A 24 12.96 9.51 -9.58
CA VAL A 24 13.43 9.76 -8.21
C VAL A 24 14.96 9.86 -8.18
N ALA A 25 15.65 8.91 -8.81
CA ALA A 25 17.12 8.92 -8.94
C ALA A 25 17.61 10.19 -9.63
N ALA A 26 16.93 10.66 -10.68
CA ALA A 26 17.28 11.91 -11.36
C ALA A 26 17.07 13.16 -10.48
N ARG A 27 16.14 13.11 -9.52
CA ARG A 27 15.80 14.26 -8.65
C ARG A 27 16.59 14.29 -7.34
N ARG A 28 16.98 13.12 -6.80
CA ARG A 28 17.62 12.97 -5.49
C ARG A 28 18.99 12.29 -5.54
N GLU A 29 19.50 11.99 -6.74
CA GLU A 29 20.74 11.23 -6.98
C GLU A 29 20.74 9.82 -6.32
N SER A 30 19.58 9.39 -5.83
CA SER A 30 19.34 8.09 -5.21
C SER A 30 17.86 7.71 -5.33
N SER A 31 17.58 6.42 -5.35
CA SER A 31 16.24 5.82 -5.37
C SER A 31 16.24 4.49 -4.59
N MET A 32 15.10 3.82 -4.46
CA MET A 32 15.06 2.52 -3.76
C MET A 32 15.94 1.49 -4.48
N TRP A 33 15.93 1.47 -5.81
CA TRP A 33 16.78 0.57 -6.60
C TRP A 33 18.27 0.82 -6.37
N THR A 34 18.71 2.09 -6.38
CA THR A 34 20.13 2.41 -6.22
C THR A 34 20.61 2.22 -4.77
N ARG A 35 19.72 2.41 -3.78
CA ARG A 35 20.04 2.19 -2.37
C ARG A 35 20.12 0.70 -2.03
N SER A 36 19.14 -0.10 -2.46
CA SER A 36 19.11 -1.54 -2.19
C SER A 36 18.24 -2.29 -3.19
N ARG A 37 18.86 -2.87 -4.21
CA ARG A 37 18.18 -3.74 -5.18
C ARG A 37 17.47 -4.92 -4.50
N LYS A 38 18.03 -5.42 -3.40
CA LYS A 38 17.44 -6.52 -2.63
C LYS A 38 16.12 -6.10 -2.01
N GLU A 39 16.08 -4.96 -1.33
CA GLU A 39 14.86 -4.44 -0.71
C GLU A 39 13.82 -4.06 -1.76
N PHE A 40 14.26 -3.46 -2.86
CA PHE A 40 13.39 -3.16 -4.00
C PHE A 40 12.69 -4.42 -4.54
N VAL A 41 13.43 -5.51 -4.80
CA VAL A 41 12.84 -6.79 -5.24
C VAL A 41 11.97 -7.40 -4.15
N LEU A 42 12.34 -7.27 -2.87
CA LEU A 42 11.56 -7.78 -1.75
C LEU A 42 10.18 -7.11 -1.66
N LEU A 43 10.03 -5.84 -2.08
CA LEU A 43 8.72 -5.19 -2.16
C LEU A 43 7.76 -5.95 -3.10
N PHE A 44 8.24 -6.43 -4.25
CA PHE A 44 7.41 -7.22 -5.16
C PHE A 44 6.96 -8.54 -4.53
N VAL A 45 7.90 -9.21 -3.85
CA VAL A 45 7.64 -10.50 -3.18
C VAL A 45 6.69 -10.32 -2.00
N ALA A 46 6.81 -9.23 -1.23
CA ALA A 46 5.95 -8.93 -0.10
C ALA A 46 4.55 -8.45 -0.54
N SER A 47 4.44 -7.80 -1.70
CA SER A 47 3.18 -7.25 -2.22
C SER A 47 2.15 -8.34 -2.50
N SER A 48 2.54 -9.44 -3.16
CA SER A 48 1.61 -10.52 -3.51
C SER A 48 0.87 -11.11 -2.31
N PRO A 49 1.52 -11.58 -1.22
CA PRO A 49 0.81 -12.16 -0.08
C PRO A 49 -0.06 -11.13 0.66
N VAL A 50 0.37 -9.87 0.74
CA VAL A 50 -0.44 -8.80 1.34
C VAL A 50 -1.74 -8.61 0.56
N TRP A 51 -1.67 -8.60 -0.78
CA TRP A 51 -2.88 -8.44 -1.59
C TRP A 51 -3.76 -9.69 -1.61
N TRP A 52 -3.16 -10.88 -1.54
CA TRP A 52 -3.92 -12.13 -1.36
C TRP A 52 -4.71 -12.14 -0.05
N MET A 53 -4.20 -11.52 1.02
CA MET A 53 -4.96 -11.35 2.26
C MET A 53 -6.22 -10.48 2.04
N PHE A 54 -6.11 -9.37 1.31
CA PHE A 54 -7.28 -8.56 0.92
C PHE A 54 -8.24 -9.37 0.06
N GLU A 55 -7.75 -10.23 -0.83
CA GLU A 55 -8.59 -11.09 -1.65
C GLU A 55 -9.37 -12.11 -0.81
N VAL A 56 -8.80 -12.64 0.28
CA VAL A 56 -9.53 -13.50 1.23
C VAL A 56 -10.65 -12.72 1.93
N ILE A 57 -10.39 -11.49 2.36
CA ILE A 57 -11.42 -10.60 2.95
C ILE A 57 -12.49 -10.30 1.91
N ASN A 58 -12.09 -9.98 0.68
CA ASN A 58 -12.98 -9.71 -0.42
C ASN A 58 -13.91 -10.90 -0.72
N ARG A 59 -13.37 -12.13 -0.76
CA ARG A 59 -14.19 -13.34 -0.94
C ARG A 59 -15.27 -13.51 0.11
N ARG A 60 -15.00 -13.11 1.36
CA ARG A 60 -16.00 -13.16 2.44
C ARG A 60 -17.03 -12.04 2.36
N THR A 61 -16.64 -10.89 1.83
CA THR A 61 -17.48 -9.70 1.82
C THR A 61 -18.19 -9.47 0.50
N THR A 62 -17.77 -10.17 -0.57
CA THR A 62 -18.29 -10.11 -1.94
C THR A 62 -18.34 -8.68 -2.49
N ASN A 63 -17.36 -7.84 -2.11
CA ASN A 63 -17.35 -6.43 -2.49
C ASN A 63 -16.69 -6.17 -3.85
N TRP A 64 -15.84 -7.08 -4.33
CA TRP A 64 -15.11 -6.92 -5.58
C TRP A 64 -15.20 -8.19 -6.42
N GLU A 65 -15.57 -8.02 -7.69
CA GLU A 65 -15.70 -9.09 -8.66
C GLU A 65 -14.81 -8.82 -9.88
N TYR A 66 -13.92 -9.76 -10.20
CA TYR A 66 -13.09 -9.66 -11.40
C TYR A 66 -13.89 -10.11 -12.62
N LEU A 67 -14.41 -9.12 -13.36
CA LEU A 67 -15.13 -9.36 -14.61
C LEU A 67 -14.22 -10.02 -15.65
N GLY A 68 -14.67 -11.13 -16.22
CA GLY A 68 -13.93 -11.84 -17.29
C GLY A 68 -12.96 -12.92 -16.81
N SER A 69 -12.94 -13.24 -15.51
CA SER A 69 -12.20 -14.38 -14.95
C SER A 69 -12.53 -15.72 -15.62
N ASN A 70 -13.75 -15.89 -16.13
CA ASN A 70 -14.23 -17.08 -16.85
C ASN A 70 -13.44 -17.42 -18.14
N HIS A 71 -12.59 -16.52 -18.64
CA HIS A 71 -11.78 -16.77 -19.83
C HIS A 71 -10.45 -17.47 -19.52
N PHE A 72 -10.08 -17.58 -18.25
CA PHE A 72 -8.79 -18.14 -17.83
C PHE A 72 -8.98 -19.50 -17.16
N THR A 73 -7.98 -20.36 -17.30
CA THR A 73 -7.90 -21.54 -16.43
C THR A 73 -7.67 -21.10 -14.99
N THR A 74 -8.06 -21.94 -14.02
CA THR A 74 -7.84 -21.66 -12.59
C THR A 74 -6.37 -21.31 -12.32
N PHE A 75 -5.43 -22.11 -12.85
CA PHE A 75 -4.00 -21.87 -12.68
C PHE A 75 -3.56 -20.53 -13.25
N GLU A 76 -3.99 -20.22 -14.48
CA GLU A 76 -3.64 -18.97 -15.16
C GLU A 76 -4.20 -17.75 -14.44
N TYR A 77 -5.44 -17.82 -13.94
CA TYR A 77 -6.04 -16.77 -13.12
C TYR A 77 -5.20 -16.48 -11.88
N TYR A 78 -4.89 -17.50 -11.07
CA TYR A 78 -4.10 -17.31 -9.84
C TYR A 78 -2.68 -16.82 -10.13
N LEU A 79 -2.06 -17.27 -11.24
CA LEU A 79 -0.75 -16.80 -11.66
C LEU A 79 -0.77 -15.33 -12.06
N LEU A 80 -1.70 -14.93 -12.93
CA LEU A 80 -1.85 -13.55 -13.38
C LEU A 80 -2.21 -12.61 -12.23
N CYS A 81 -3.10 -13.02 -11.32
CA CYS A 81 -3.38 -12.28 -10.09
C CYS A 81 -2.13 -12.12 -9.24
N THR A 82 -1.37 -13.20 -8.99
CA THR A 82 -0.17 -13.14 -8.15
C THR A 82 0.89 -12.20 -8.73
N ILE A 83 1.09 -12.26 -10.04
CA ILE A 83 2.02 -11.38 -10.76
C ILE A 83 1.52 -9.93 -10.71
N SER A 84 0.23 -9.68 -10.93
CA SER A 84 -0.36 -8.34 -10.87
C SER A 84 -0.31 -7.76 -9.45
N PHE A 85 -0.59 -8.57 -8.43
CA PHE A 85 -0.53 -8.16 -7.03
C PHE A 85 0.90 -7.84 -6.58
N SER A 86 1.92 -8.40 -7.24
CA SER A 86 3.31 -8.10 -6.93
C SER A 86 3.68 -6.63 -7.17
N THR A 87 2.93 -5.90 -8.00
CA THR A 87 3.29 -4.52 -8.38
C THR A 87 2.69 -3.44 -7.49
N VAL A 88 1.73 -3.79 -6.61
CA VAL A 88 0.96 -2.80 -5.84
C VAL A 88 1.83 -2.03 -4.85
N MET A 89 2.50 -2.72 -3.93
CA MET A 89 3.39 -2.07 -2.96
C MET A 89 4.52 -1.29 -3.66
N PRO A 90 5.34 -1.87 -4.56
CA PRO A 90 6.43 -1.11 -5.16
C PRO A 90 5.95 0.12 -5.93
N ALA A 91 4.79 0.05 -6.60
CA ALA A 91 4.20 1.24 -7.24
C ALA A 91 3.87 2.34 -6.23
N VAL A 92 3.20 2.00 -5.12
CA VAL A 92 2.84 2.99 -4.09
C VAL A 92 4.08 3.57 -3.41
N PHE A 93 5.06 2.74 -3.07
CA PHE A 93 6.28 3.18 -2.40
C PHE A 93 7.17 4.06 -3.28
N GLU A 94 7.39 3.69 -4.55
CA GLU A 94 8.12 4.54 -5.50
C GLU A 94 7.41 5.88 -5.73
N THR A 95 6.08 5.85 -5.88
CA THR A 95 5.30 7.07 -6.10
C THR A 95 5.32 7.96 -4.86
N ALA A 96 5.24 7.37 -3.66
CA ALA A 96 5.38 8.09 -2.41
C ALA A 96 6.77 8.75 -2.29
N GLU A 97 7.84 8.04 -2.67
CA GLU A 97 9.17 8.62 -2.68
C GLU A 97 9.29 9.78 -3.68
N LEU A 98 8.72 9.63 -4.88
CA LEU A 98 8.63 10.70 -5.86
C LEU A 98 7.89 11.92 -5.29
N VAL A 99 6.75 11.71 -4.64
CA VAL A 99 6.00 12.78 -3.96
C VAL A 99 6.87 13.47 -2.91
N GLY A 100 7.61 12.71 -2.11
CA GLY A 100 8.53 13.24 -1.12
C GLY A 100 9.62 14.16 -1.69
N THR A 101 9.94 14.06 -2.99
CA THR A 101 10.93 14.93 -3.64
C THR A 101 10.44 16.36 -3.92
N PHE A 102 9.14 16.64 -3.77
CA PHE A 102 8.60 17.96 -4.04
C PHE A 102 8.64 18.86 -2.80
N LYS A 103 9.09 20.11 -2.99
CA LYS A 103 9.25 21.10 -1.91
C LYS A 103 7.97 21.35 -1.10
N TRP A 104 6.79 21.21 -1.71
CA TRP A 104 5.54 21.41 -0.97
C TRP A 104 5.35 20.38 0.15
N VAL A 105 5.99 19.20 0.08
CA VAL A 105 5.93 18.20 1.15
C VAL A 105 6.66 18.68 2.40
N GLU A 106 7.70 19.53 2.26
CA GLU A 106 8.49 20.06 3.38
C GLU A 106 7.64 20.86 4.38
N ARG A 107 6.50 21.43 3.95
CA ARG A 107 5.55 22.13 4.85
C ARG A 107 4.97 21.24 5.95
N PHE A 108 5.06 19.92 5.78
CA PHE A 108 4.55 18.93 6.73
C PHE A 108 5.60 18.47 7.75
N THR A 109 6.79 19.09 7.78
CA THR A 109 7.86 18.74 8.74
C THR A 109 7.53 19.19 10.18
N PHE A 110 6.67 20.20 10.34
CA PHE A 110 6.34 20.81 11.63
C PHE A 110 4.82 20.79 11.89
N GLY A 111 4.20 19.64 11.71
CA GLY A 111 2.79 19.44 12.03
C GLY A 111 2.53 19.28 13.54
N PRO A 112 1.25 19.12 13.93
CA PRO A 112 0.90 18.81 15.31
C PRO A 112 1.61 17.54 15.79
N ARG A 113 2.18 17.58 16.99
CA ARG A 113 2.83 16.42 17.60
C ARG A 113 1.80 15.54 18.28
N VAL A 114 1.79 14.25 17.94
CA VAL A 114 0.98 13.25 18.63
C VAL A 114 1.87 12.60 19.66
N ARG A 115 1.57 12.79 20.96
CA ARG A 115 2.34 12.15 22.03
C ARG A 115 1.95 10.70 22.15
N GLU A 116 2.92 9.81 22.13
CA GLU A 116 2.67 8.43 22.48
C GLU A 116 2.27 8.33 23.96
N THR A 117 1.25 7.52 24.21
CA THR A 117 0.81 7.17 25.57
C THR A 117 0.67 5.66 25.63
N ALA A 118 0.89 5.07 26.81
CA ALA A 118 0.81 3.62 27.00
C ALA A 118 -0.55 3.01 26.60
N ALA A 119 -1.61 3.82 26.52
CA ALA A 119 -2.94 3.40 26.08
C ALA A 119 -3.18 3.53 24.57
N LEU A 120 -2.30 4.25 23.84
CA LEU A 120 -2.52 4.56 22.44
C LEU A 120 -2.32 3.33 21.54
N GLU A 121 -1.23 2.59 21.71
CA GLU A 121 -0.94 1.41 20.89
C GLU A 121 -2.00 0.31 21.06
N PRO A 122 -2.40 -0.09 22.30
CA PRO A 122 -3.49 -1.04 22.45
C PRO A 122 -4.81 -0.48 21.91
N GLY A 123 -5.02 0.84 22.04
CA GLY A 123 -6.18 1.53 21.48
C GLY A 123 -6.26 1.42 19.95
N PHE A 124 -5.16 1.65 19.24
CA PHE A 124 -5.07 1.46 17.79
C PHE A 124 -5.30 0.00 17.39
N PHE A 125 -4.66 -0.93 18.09
CA PHE A 125 -4.84 -2.36 17.80
C PHE A 125 -6.30 -2.79 17.96
N LEU A 126 -6.94 -2.41 19.09
CA LEU A 126 -8.34 -2.75 19.35
C LEU A 126 -9.30 -2.06 18.38
N ALA A 127 -9.04 -0.79 18.04
CA ALA A 127 -9.83 -0.06 17.04
C ALA A 127 -9.72 -0.71 15.66
N GLY A 128 -8.50 -1.06 15.22
CA GLY A 128 -8.25 -1.74 13.97
C GLY A 128 -8.90 -3.13 13.93
N ALA A 129 -8.76 -3.92 14.99
CA ALA A 129 -9.42 -5.22 15.12
C ALA A 129 -10.96 -5.10 15.08
N GLY A 130 -11.52 -4.10 15.76
CA GLY A 130 -12.95 -3.79 15.72
C GLY A 130 -13.42 -3.38 14.32
N MET A 131 -12.66 -2.54 13.62
CA MET A 131 -12.92 -2.13 12.24
C MET A 131 -12.89 -3.31 11.26
N LEU A 132 -11.93 -4.22 11.41
CA LEU A 132 -11.85 -5.45 10.62
C LEU A 132 -13.04 -6.37 10.92
N LEU A 133 -13.41 -6.53 12.19
CA LEU A 133 -14.59 -7.31 12.58
C LEU A 133 -15.87 -6.73 11.97
N LEU A 134 -16.06 -5.41 12.04
CA LEU A 134 -17.19 -4.72 11.43
C LEU A 134 -17.23 -4.90 9.92
N THR A 135 -16.07 -4.87 9.25
CA THR A 135 -15.95 -5.16 7.81
C THR A 135 -16.47 -6.56 7.48
N LEU A 136 -16.16 -7.56 8.31
CA LEU A 136 -16.56 -8.96 8.08
C LEU A 136 -18.03 -9.22 8.45
N VAL A 137 -18.55 -8.56 9.48
CA VAL A 137 -19.93 -8.75 9.96
C VAL A 137 -20.93 -7.93 9.15
N TRP A 138 -20.56 -6.70 8.77
CA TRP A 138 -21.44 -5.75 8.07
C TRP A 138 -20.79 -5.15 6.81
N PRO A 139 -20.37 -5.99 5.85
CA PRO A 139 -19.56 -5.55 4.71
C PRO A 139 -20.23 -4.46 3.88
N LYS A 140 -21.56 -4.49 3.76
CA LYS A 140 -22.33 -3.51 2.97
C LYS A 140 -22.04 -2.05 3.32
N TYR A 141 -21.76 -1.74 4.60
CA TYR A 141 -21.51 -0.37 5.05
C TYR A 141 -20.08 -0.17 5.57
N CYS A 142 -19.47 -1.23 6.09
CA CYS A 142 -18.17 -1.13 6.77
C CYS A 142 -16.99 -1.55 5.89
N TYR A 143 -17.18 -1.95 4.62
CA TYR A 143 -16.08 -2.34 3.75
C TYR A 143 -14.91 -1.33 3.68
N PRO A 144 -15.14 0.00 3.61
CA PRO A 144 -14.04 0.97 3.57
C PRO A 144 -13.10 0.88 4.78
N PHE A 145 -13.55 0.33 5.91
CA PHE A 145 -12.73 0.15 7.09
C PHE A 145 -11.61 -0.89 6.90
N VAL A 146 -11.67 -1.76 5.89
CA VAL A 146 -10.60 -2.73 5.63
C VAL A 146 -9.24 -2.05 5.48
N TRP A 147 -9.19 -0.92 4.77
CA TRP A 147 -7.96 -0.18 4.51
C TRP A 147 -7.36 0.41 5.79
N MET A 148 -8.19 1.09 6.59
CA MET A 148 -7.76 1.70 7.85
C MET A 148 -7.48 0.66 8.94
N SER A 149 -8.23 -0.45 8.96
CA SER A 149 -8.08 -1.50 9.97
C SER A 149 -6.68 -2.08 9.99
N LEU A 150 -6.12 -2.37 8.82
CA LEU A 150 -4.78 -2.93 8.70
C LEU A 150 -3.70 -1.94 9.09
N VAL A 151 -3.84 -0.66 8.74
CA VAL A 151 -2.90 0.38 9.21
C VAL A 151 -2.90 0.44 10.73
N LEU A 152 -4.07 0.48 11.37
CA LEU A 152 -4.20 0.55 12.83
C LEU A 152 -3.76 -0.72 13.56
N ILE A 153 -3.81 -1.89 12.91
CA ILE A 153 -3.28 -3.15 13.45
C ILE A 153 -1.77 -3.21 13.28
N LEU A 154 -1.25 -2.86 12.10
CA LEU A 154 0.17 -2.99 11.77
C LEU A 154 1.03 -1.95 12.49
N GLU A 155 0.50 -0.76 12.75
CA GLU A 155 1.19 0.31 13.45
C GLU A 155 1.74 -0.14 14.83
N PRO A 156 0.90 -0.58 15.79
CA PRO A 156 1.39 -1.07 17.08
C PRO A 156 2.18 -2.37 16.96
N LEU A 157 1.86 -3.25 15.99
CA LEU A 157 2.66 -4.47 15.76
C LEU A 157 4.10 -4.15 15.33
N ASN A 158 4.29 -3.14 14.49
CA ASN A 158 5.63 -2.70 14.09
C ASN A 158 6.39 -2.12 15.28
N SER A 159 5.74 -1.29 16.11
CA SER A 159 6.35 -0.79 17.34
C SER A 159 6.78 -1.92 18.28
N TRP A 160 5.89 -2.88 18.58
CA TRP A 160 6.20 -4.01 19.47
C TRP A 160 7.32 -4.93 18.92
N LEU A 161 7.48 -4.98 17.59
CA LEU A 161 8.55 -5.71 16.93
C LEU A 161 9.84 -4.88 16.76
N GLY A 162 9.88 -3.65 17.26
CA GLY A 162 11.03 -2.74 17.14
C GLY A 162 11.32 -2.32 15.69
N ARG A 163 10.28 -2.21 14.86
CA ARG A 163 10.35 -1.79 13.46
C ARG A 163 9.91 -0.33 13.31
N GLU A 164 10.32 0.30 12.21
CA GLU A 164 9.84 1.64 11.87
C GLU A 164 8.31 1.66 11.74
N HIS A 165 7.70 2.69 12.32
CA HIS A 165 6.25 2.88 12.38
C HIS A 165 5.91 4.38 12.38
N PHE A 166 4.66 4.75 12.11
CA PHE A 166 4.28 6.15 11.91
C PHE A 166 4.38 7.02 13.16
N MET A 167 4.16 6.46 14.35
CA MET A 167 4.20 7.23 15.59
C MET A 167 5.55 7.90 15.81
N GLU A 168 6.68 7.26 15.49
CA GLU A 168 8.02 7.87 15.61
C GLU A 168 8.14 9.20 14.86
N TYR A 169 7.47 9.32 13.71
CA TYR A 169 7.44 10.54 12.92
C TYR A 169 6.42 11.54 13.47
N LEU A 170 5.23 11.07 13.86
CA LEU A 170 4.17 11.90 14.43
C LEU A 170 4.55 12.54 15.78
N GLU A 171 5.33 11.84 16.60
CA GLU A 171 5.87 12.37 17.85
C GLU A 171 6.78 13.57 17.62
N ARG A 172 7.58 13.51 16.54
CA ARG A 172 8.48 14.58 16.11
C ARG A 172 7.72 15.70 15.40
N GLY A 173 6.48 15.45 14.99
CA GLY A 173 5.65 16.35 14.19
C GLY A 173 5.97 16.28 12.69
N ASP A 174 6.67 15.23 12.25
CA ASP A 174 7.01 15.01 10.85
C ASP A 174 5.91 14.20 10.16
N TRP A 175 5.03 14.88 9.42
CA TRP A 175 3.93 14.25 8.70
C TRP A 175 4.30 13.87 7.27
N ARG A 176 5.55 14.12 6.83
CA ARG A 176 5.97 13.90 5.45
C ARG A 176 5.79 12.45 4.99
N PRO A 177 6.15 11.40 5.77
CA PRO A 177 5.96 10.02 5.33
C PRO A 177 4.48 9.69 5.09
N ILE A 178 3.61 10.11 6.00
CA ILE A 178 2.16 9.86 5.93
C ILE A 178 1.56 10.58 4.72
N VAL A 179 1.89 11.85 4.52
CA VAL A 179 1.41 12.63 3.37
C VAL A 179 1.93 12.05 2.05
N SER A 180 3.21 11.68 2.01
CA SER A 180 3.83 11.13 0.80
C SER A 180 3.21 9.79 0.42
N LEU A 181 3.02 8.89 1.39
CA LEU A 181 2.33 7.61 1.19
C LEU A 181 0.87 7.79 0.79
N SER A 182 0.15 8.71 1.45
CA SER A 182 -1.25 8.97 1.13
C SER A 182 -1.41 9.49 -0.30
N VAL A 183 -0.59 10.46 -0.69
CA VAL A 183 -0.64 11.02 -2.05
C VAL A 183 -0.13 10.02 -3.09
N GLY A 184 0.92 9.25 -2.78
CA GLY A 184 1.38 8.16 -3.63
C GLY A 184 0.29 7.12 -3.88
N ALA A 185 -0.39 6.67 -2.83
CA ALA A 185 -1.51 5.74 -2.93
C ALA A 185 -2.69 6.33 -3.71
N LEU A 186 -3.02 7.62 -3.54
CA LEU A 186 -4.06 8.29 -4.32
C LEU A 186 -3.71 8.39 -5.82
N ILE A 187 -2.45 8.69 -6.15
CA ILE A 187 -1.98 8.72 -7.54
C ILE A 187 -2.09 7.33 -8.18
N CYS A 188 -1.61 6.29 -7.48
CA CYS A 188 -1.74 4.91 -7.98
C CYS A 188 -3.20 4.49 -8.09
N GLY A 189 -4.04 4.83 -7.09
CA GLY A 189 -5.49 4.66 -7.10
C GLY A 189 -6.14 5.25 -8.35
N PHE A 190 -5.81 6.49 -8.67
CA PHE A 190 -6.29 7.14 -9.88
C PHE A 190 -5.85 6.40 -11.16
N PHE A 191 -4.60 5.98 -11.25
CA PHE A 191 -4.09 5.23 -12.41
C PHE A 191 -4.69 3.82 -12.54
N TRP A 192 -5.10 3.18 -11.45
CA TRP A 192 -5.79 1.89 -11.49
C TRP A 192 -7.23 1.98 -12.05
N GLU A 193 -7.86 3.14 -11.94
CA GLU A 193 -9.25 3.38 -12.40
C GLU A 193 -9.34 3.90 -13.84
N MET A 194 -8.20 4.18 -14.51
CA MET A 194 -8.14 4.60 -15.93
C MET A 194 -8.03 3.42 -16.89
#